data_AF-A0A833GPH5-F1
#
_entry.id   AF-A0A833GPH5-F1
#
_cell.length_a   1.000
_cell.length_b   1.000
_cell.length_c   1.000
_cell.angle_alpha   90.00
_cell.angle_beta   90.00
_cell.angle_gamma   90.00
#
_symmetry.space_group_name_H-M   'P 1'
#
loop_
_entity.id
_entity.type
_entity.pdbx_description
1 polymer ?
#
loop_
_entity_poly.entity_id
_entity_poly.type
_entity_poly.pdbx_seq_one_letter_code
_entity_poly.pdbx_strand_id
1 'polypeptide(L)'
;LLNGHRLSFGGSAQGIDISGIPTEAIERVEIIPDGSSALYGSDAVAGVVNVILRRSFDGVTANARVGTATDGGGTSQLYQIVAGKQWQSGNLLVAYGFRRNEEVDAEDRDYTNYLPEPYPLIKGQRVHSALVSGSQSLFDDVRFSLDATFVDRAMDGSYNTNNILSVSHTTDRSLSISPSLTIPVDDNWSLSVASTYARSRNRRQTASSSNGTVFLREDFCYCHSLHAVEA
;
A
#
# COMPACT_ATOMS: atom_id res chain seq x y z
N LEU A 1 -0.40 6.25 -9.68
CA LEU A 1 -1.08 5.32 -10.60
C LEU A 1 -0.38 3.97 -10.55
N LEU A 2 -1.12 2.90 -10.83
CA LEU A 2 -0.61 1.56 -11.07
C LEU A 2 -1.11 1.13 -12.45
N ASN A 3 -0.20 0.87 -13.39
CA ASN A 3 -0.55 0.60 -14.79
C ASN A 3 -1.50 1.65 -15.40
N GLY A 4 -1.37 2.92 -15.00
CA GLY A 4 -2.27 4.00 -15.44
C GLY A 4 -3.56 4.15 -14.62
N HIS A 5 -3.89 3.20 -13.74
CA HIS A 5 -5.10 3.26 -12.92
C HIS A 5 -4.86 3.93 -11.56
N ARG A 6 -5.91 4.58 -11.04
CA ARG A 6 -5.88 5.23 -9.72
C ARG A 6 -5.81 4.18 -8.61
N LEU A 7 -5.00 4.47 -7.58
CA LEU A 7 -4.95 3.67 -6.36
C LEU A 7 -5.80 4.32 -5.28
N SER A 8 -6.30 3.53 -4.34
CA SER A 8 -7.03 4.05 -3.19
C SER A 8 -6.11 4.86 -2.28
N PHE A 9 -6.68 5.86 -1.61
CA PHE A 9 -6.04 6.50 -0.48
C PHE A 9 -5.97 5.50 0.69
N GLY A 10 -4.78 5.32 1.25
CA GLY A 10 -4.47 4.54 2.44
C GLY A 10 -3.71 5.35 3.48
N GLY A 11 -3.63 4.83 4.69
CA GLY A 11 -2.93 5.43 5.82
C GLY A 11 -3.73 6.52 6.55
N SER A 12 -3.24 6.87 7.74
CA SER A 12 -3.79 7.95 8.59
C SER A 12 -3.65 9.35 7.98
N ALA A 13 -2.77 9.50 6.99
CA ALA A 13 -2.52 10.75 6.26
C ALA A 13 -3.35 10.91 4.98
N GLN A 14 -4.26 9.97 4.67
CA GLN A 14 -5.05 9.97 3.43
C GLN A 14 -4.19 10.07 2.15
N GLY A 15 -3.00 9.46 2.16
CA GLY A 15 -2.07 9.40 1.01
C GLY A 15 -2.25 8.13 0.19
N ILE A 16 -1.59 7.98 -0.95
CA ILE A 16 -1.61 6.70 -1.69
C ILE A 16 -0.61 5.73 -1.05
N ASP A 17 -1.06 4.54 -0.62
CA ASP A 17 -0.17 3.51 -0.06
C ASP A 17 0.40 2.61 -1.17
N ILE A 18 1.63 2.90 -1.59
CA ILE A 18 2.38 2.09 -2.55
C ILE A 18 3.23 1.00 -1.90
N SER A 19 3.30 0.96 -0.57
CA SER A 19 4.21 0.06 0.14
C SER A 19 3.80 -1.42 0.05
N GLY A 20 2.62 -1.69 -0.52
CA GLY A 20 2.16 -3.04 -0.81
C GLY A 20 2.65 -3.63 -2.14
N ILE A 21 3.30 -2.86 -3.00
CA ILE A 21 3.78 -3.34 -4.31
C ILE A 21 5.20 -3.91 -4.14
N PRO A 22 5.43 -5.21 -4.37
CA PRO A 22 6.77 -5.77 -4.32
C PRO A 22 7.66 -5.20 -5.41
N THR A 23 8.91 -4.87 -5.08
CA THR A 23 9.87 -4.29 -6.02
C THR A 23 10.14 -5.19 -7.23
N GLU A 24 10.08 -6.50 -7.03
CA GLU A 24 10.26 -7.54 -8.02
C GLU A 24 9.11 -7.59 -9.03
N ALA A 25 7.92 -7.10 -8.66
CA ALA A 25 6.78 -6.98 -9.55
C ALA A 25 6.85 -5.71 -10.43
N ILE A 26 7.73 -4.76 -10.10
CA ILE A 26 7.88 -3.49 -10.82
C ILE A 26 8.78 -3.68 -12.04
N GLU A 27 8.30 -3.18 -13.18
CA GLU A 27 9.09 -3.07 -14.42
C GLU A 27 9.80 -1.73 -14.46
N ARG A 28 9.05 -0.64 -14.25
CA ARG A 28 9.55 0.73 -14.23
C ARG A 28 8.62 1.67 -13.46
N VAL A 29 9.13 2.88 -13.19
CA VAL A 29 8.36 3.98 -12.61
C VAL A 29 8.44 5.16 -13.56
N GLU A 30 7.28 5.68 -13.96
CA GLU A 30 7.14 6.86 -14.81
C GLU A 30 6.79 8.06 -13.92
N ILE A 31 7.49 9.17 -14.11
CA ILE A 31 7.27 10.42 -13.37
C ILE A 31 6.86 11.48 -14.39
N ILE A 32 5.67 12.03 -14.21
CA ILE A 32 5.05 13.00 -15.12
C ILE A 32 4.94 14.33 -14.36
N PRO A 33 5.75 15.33 -14.70
CA PRO A 33 5.69 16.63 -14.05
C PRO A 33 4.41 17.41 -14.40
N ASP A 34 4.08 18.38 -13.55
CA ASP A 34 2.83 19.18 -13.48
C ASP A 34 2.24 19.71 -14.81
N GLY A 35 3.06 19.90 -15.85
CA GLY A 35 2.60 20.41 -17.15
C GLY A 35 1.71 19.47 -17.97
N SER A 36 1.77 18.15 -17.72
CA SER A 36 0.95 17.14 -18.42
C SER A 36 0.14 16.23 -17.49
N SER A 37 0.22 16.46 -16.18
CA SER A 37 -0.47 15.68 -15.14
C SER A 37 -1.98 15.89 -15.12
N ALA A 38 -2.47 17.04 -15.60
CA ALA A 38 -3.90 17.35 -15.72
C ALA A 38 -4.67 16.32 -16.57
N LEU A 39 -3.99 15.63 -17.50
CA LEU A 39 -4.57 14.54 -18.29
C LEU A 39 -4.94 13.32 -17.43
N TYR A 40 -4.29 13.13 -16.29
CA TYR A 40 -4.57 12.04 -15.35
C TYR A 40 -5.53 12.46 -14.23
N GLY A 41 -6.05 13.68 -14.30
CA GLY A 41 -7.17 14.21 -13.51
C GLY A 41 -6.82 15.30 -12.50
N SER A 42 -7.86 15.85 -11.86
CA SER A 42 -7.82 17.10 -11.06
C SER A 42 -6.94 17.06 -9.80
N ASP A 43 -6.56 15.88 -9.32
CA ASP A 43 -5.80 15.70 -8.08
C ASP A 43 -4.27 15.79 -8.29
N ALA A 44 -3.82 15.99 -9.53
CA ALA A 44 -2.41 15.90 -9.92
C ALA A 44 -1.71 17.27 -10.00
N VAL A 45 -1.86 18.09 -8.96
CA VAL A 45 -1.37 19.49 -8.87
C VAL A 45 0.16 19.59 -8.77
N ALA A 46 0.85 18.52 -8.38
CA ALA A 46 2.32 18.49 -8.24
C ALA A 46 3.00 17.54 -9.25
N GLY A 47 2.20 16.85 -10.10
CA GLY A 47 2.66 15.78 -10.97
C GLY A 47 2.09 14.40 -10.61
N VAL A 48 2.43 13.39 -11.43
CA VAL A 48 1.95 12.01 -11.31
C VAL A 48 3.13 11.04 -11.27
N VAL A 49 3.04 10.05 -10.39
CA VAL A 49 3.91 8.87 -10.41
C VAL A 49 3.07 7.68 -10.86
N ASN A 50 3.53 6.97 -11.89
CA ASN A 50 2.90 5.77 -12.41
C ASN A 50 3.84 4.57 -12.27
N VAL A 51 3.44 3.60 -11.45
CA VAL A 51 4.18 2.34 -11.29
C VAL A 51 3.69 1.37 -12.35
N ILE A 52 4.61 0.86 -13.17
CA ILE A 52 4.31 -0.12 -14.21
C ILE A 52 4.76 -1.49 -13.72
N LEU A 53 3.83 -2.45 -13.73
CA LEU A 53 4.10 -3.83 -13.36
C LEU A 53 4.66 -4.63 -14.53
N ARG A 54 5.45 -5.66 -14.22
CA ARG A 54 6.03 -6.57 -15.22
C ARG A 54 4.95 -7.36 -15.94
N ARG A 55 4.86 -7.15 -17.26
CA ARG A 55 3.89 -7.88 -18.11
C ARG A 55 4.43 -9.20 -18.67
N SER A 56 5.75 -9.35 -18.73
CA SER A 56 6.44 -10.50 -19.33
C SER A 56 7.21 -11.34 -18.32
N PHE A 57 6.76 -11.38 -17.06
CA PHE A 57 7.37 -12.20 -16.03
C PHE A 57 6.85 -13.64 -16.12
N ASP A 58 7.74 -14.60 -16.39
CA ASP A 58 7.45 -16.04 -16.34
C ASP A 58 8.37 -16.69 -15.29
N GLY A 59 7.79 -17.16 -14.21
CA GLY A 59 8.51 -17.82 -13.12
C GLY A 59 8.03 -17.41 -11.73
N VAL A 60 8.86 -17.73 -10.73
CA VAL A 60 8.60 -17.42 -9.32
C VAL A 60 9.88 -16.86 -8.70
N THR A 61 9.75 -15.76 -7.97
CA THR A 61 10.82 -15.17 -7.17
C THR A 61 10.35 -15.01 -5.73
N ALA A 62 11.24 -15.29 -4.78
CA ALA A 62 11.02 -15.01 -3.38
C ALA A 62 12.18 -14.20 -2.81
N ASN A 63 11.87 -13.25 -1.94
CA ASN A 63 12.82 -12.39 -1.24
C ASN A 63 12.55 -12.49 0.25
N ALA A 64 13.61 -12.63 1.04
CA ALA A 64 13.57 -12.52 2.49
C ALA A 64 14.67 -11.57 2.95
N ARG A 65 14.32 -10.62 3.82
CA ARG A 65 15.27 -9.73 4.50
C ARG A 65 14.92 -9.64 5.98
N VAL A 66 15.91 -9.86 6.82
CA VAL A 66 15.82 -9.65 8.26
C VAL A 66 17.00 -8.79 8.69
N GLY A 67 16.74 -7.80 9.55
CA GLY A 67 17.76 -6.96 10.16
C GLY A 67 17.27 -6.47 11.52
N THR A 68 18.19 -6.07 12.38
CA THR A 68 17.87 -5.54 13.72
C THR A 68 18.84 -4.42 14.08
N ALA A 69 18.44 -3.57 15.02
CA ALA A 69 19.34 -2.55 15.54
C ALA A 69 20.38 -3.20 16.47
N THR A 70 21.58 -2.61 16.54
CA THR A 70 22.64 -3.09 17.45
C THR A 70 22.32 -2.83 18.91
N ASP A 71 21.51 -1.81 19.18
CA ASP A 71 21.29 -1.26 20.52
C ASP A 71 19.96 -1.76 21.14
N GLY A 72 19.26 -2.68 20.48
CA GLY A 72 17.93 -3.16 20.91
C GLY A 72 16.78 -2.60 20.06
N GLY A 73 15.65 -3.32 20.09
CA GLY A 73 14.46 -3.02 19.30
C GLY A 73 14.69 -3.03 17.78
N GLY A 74 13.69 -2.54 17.04
CA GLY A 74 13.85 -2.20 15.62
C GLY A 74 14.10 -3.36 14.67
N THR A 75 13.85 -4.61 15.08
CA THR A 75 13.90 -5.76 14.18
C THR A 75 12.94 -5.58 13.00
N SER A 76 13.49 -5.54 11.80
CA SER A 76 12.77 -5.43 10.52
C SER A 76 12.79 -6.77 9.79
N GLN A 77 11.62 -7.21 9.36
CA GLN A 77 11.40 -8.42 8.59
C GLN A 77 10.64 -8.06 7.31
N LEU A 78 11.08 -8.58 6.18
CA LEU A 78 10.43 -8.48 4.88
C LEU A 78 10.45 -9.85 4.22
N TYR A 79 9.29 -10.35 3.83
CA TYR A 79 9.15 -11.56 3.03
C TYR A 79 8.26 -11.23 1.84
N GLN A 80 8.71 -11.54 0.64
CA GLN A 80 7.97 -11.28 -0.60
C GLN A 80 8.03 -12.50 -1.49
N ILE A 81 6.92 -12.78 -2.16
CA ILE A 81 6.84 -13.78 -3.22
C ILE A 81 6.10 -13.17 -4.40
N VAL A 82 6.66 -13.37 -5.59
CA VAL A 82 6.07 -12.95 -6.86
C VAL A 82 6.08 -14.14 -7.78
N ALA A 83 4.94 -14.43 -8.38
CA ALA A 83 4.78 -15.46 -9.39
C ALA A 83 4.14 -14.83 -10.62
N GLY A 84 4.57 -15.23 -11.81
CA GLY A 84 3.91 -14.82 -13.03
C GLY A 84 4.02 -15.86 -14.12
N LYS A 85 3.10 -15.75 -15.07
CA LYS A 85 3.03 -16.60 -16.24
C LYS A 85 2.64 -15.76 -17.44
N GLN A 86 3.32 -15.99 -18.55
CA GLN A 86 2.95 -15.47 -19.85
C GLN A 86 2.55 -16.61 -20.77
N TRP A 87 1.56 -16.37 -21.62
CA TRP A 87 1.16 -17.25 -22.71
C TRP A 87 0.88 -16.42 -23.97
N GLN A 88 0.51 -17.10 -25.05
CA GLN A 88 0.36 -16.46 -26.37
C GLN A 88 -0.62 -15.28 -26.38
N SER A 89 -1.69 -15.38 -25.61
CA SER A 89 -2.78 -14.41 -25.60
C SER A 89 -2.88 -13.62 -24.29
N GLY A 90 -1.93 -13.74 -23.37
CA GLY A 90 -2.07 -13.05 -22.08
C GLY A 90 -0.94 -13.26 -21.08
N ASN A 91 -1.14 -12.67 -19.91
CA ASN A 91 -0.26 -12.78 -18.75
C ASN A 91 -1.05 -12.71 -17.44
N LEU A 92 -0.43 -13.25 -16.40
CA LEU A 92 -0.87 -13.13 -15.02
C LEU A 92 0.36 -12.95 -14.14
N LEU A 93 0.29 -12.00 -13.22
CA LEU A 93 1.25 -11.73 -12.17
C LEU A 93 0.52 -11.69 -10.83
N VAL A 94 1.02 -12.43 -9.86
CA VAL A 94 0.53 -12.47 -8.48
C VAL A 94 1.70 -12.19 -7.55
N ALA A 95 1.47 -11.31 -6.59
CA ALA A 95 2.48 -10.86 -5.66
C ALA A 95 1.89 -10.88 -4.24
N TYR A 96 2.67 -11.33 -3.27
CA TYR A 96 2.35 -11.24 -1.86
C TYR A 96 3.56 -10.73 -1.08
N GLY A 97 3.32 -9.82 -0.15
CA GLY A 97 4.32 -9.23 0.72
C GLY A 97 3.90 -9.27 2.19
N PHE A 98 4.87 -9.56 3.05
CA PHE A 98 4.77 -9.39 4.49
C PHE A 98 5.92 -8.52 4.96
N ARG A 99 5.61 -7.48 5.74
CA ARG A 99 6.60 -6.67 6.42
C ARG A 99 6.24 -6.53 7.88
N ARG A 100 7.21 -6.69 8.78
CA ARG A 100 7.07 -6.38 10.19
C ARG A 100 8.27 -5.57 10.63
N ASN A 101 8.02 -4.40 11.20
CA ASN A 101 9.03 -3.64 11.91
C ASN A 101 8.63 -3.63 13.38
N GLU A 102 9.57 -4.04 14.22
CA GLU A 102 9.46 -3.88 15.66
C GLU A 102 9.58 -2.41 16.04
N GLU A 103 8.99 -2.09 17.18
CA GLU A 103 9.13 -0.79 17.81
C GLU A 103 10.60 -0.54 18.20
N VAL A 104 11.01 0.72 18.18
CA VAL A 104 12.23 1.18 18.84
C VAL A 104 11.77 2.12 19.94
N ASP A 105 11.96 1.72 21.19
CA ASP A 105 11.61 2.54 22.34
C ASP A 105 12.79 3.44 22.75
N ALA A 106 12.50 4.46 23.54
CA ALA A 106 13.52 5.31 24.13
C ALA A 106 14.39 4.52 25.12
N GLU A 107 13.86 3.48 25.77
CA GLU A 107 14.68 2.60 26.64
C GLU A 107 15.75 1.82 25.86
N ASP A 108 15.57 1.60 24.55
CA ASP A 108 16.57 0.94 23.69
C ASP A 108 17.77 1.86 23.37
N ARG A 109 17.77 3.13 23.80
CA ARG A 109 18.81 4.11 23.44
C ARG A 109 19.29 4.87 24.67
N ASP A 110 20.56 4.66 25.02
CA ASP A 110 21.21 5.31 26.18
C ASP A 110 21.09 6.84 26.17
N TYR A 111 21.07 7.46 24.98
CA TYR A 111 20.97 8.91 24.82
C TYR A 111 19.54 9.45 24.98
N THR A 112 18.53 8.61 25.22
CA THR A 112 17.13 9.00 25.46
C THR A 112 16.60 8.67 26.86
N ASN A 113 17.47 8.31 27.80
CA ASN A 113 17.11 7.97 29.19
C ASN A 113 16.38 9.11 29.98
N TYR A 114 16.29 10.31 29.42
CA TYR A 114 15.52 11.42 30.00
C TYR A 114 14.03 11.42 29.58
N LEU A 115 13.64 10.57 28.63
CA LEU A 115 12.26 10.43 28.18
C LEU A 115 11.47 9.49 29.10
N PRO A 116 10.17 9.73 29.30
CA PRO A 116 9.32 8.89 30.15
C PRO A 116 8.93 7.59 29.47
N GLU A 117 9.09 6.44 30.13
CA GLU A 117 8.75 5.13 29.54
C GLU A 117 7.25 4.76 29.67
N PRO A 118 6.65 4.09 28.67
CA PRO A 118 7.19 3.83 27.33
C PRO A 118 7.20 5.09 26.45
N TYR A 119 8.19 5.22 25.55
CA TYR A 119 8.26 6.29 24.56
C TYR A 119 8.85 5.79 23.23
N PRO A 120 8.01 5.28 22.31
CA PRO A 120 8.50 4.77 21.05
C PRO A 120 9.01 5.88 20.14
N LEU A 121 10.30 5.81 19.83
CA LEU A 121 10.97 6.63 18.84
C LEU A 121 10.52 6.24 17.43
N ILE A 122 10.28 4.94 17.21
CA ILE A 122 9.72 4.38 15.98
C ILE A 122 8.66 3.36 16.37
N LYS A 123 7.43 3.55 15.89
CA LYS A 123 6.32 2.64 16.20
C LYS A 123 6.44 1.31 15.47
N GLY A 124 6.05 0.25 16.16
CA GLY A 124 5.90 -1.06 15.56
C GLY A 124 4.80 -1.08 14.49
N GLN A 125 5.04 -1.81 13.41
CA GLN A 125 4.04 -2.02 12.37
C GLN A 125 4.15 -3.40 11.72
N ARG A 126 3.01 -3.93 11.30
CA ARG A 126 2.89 -5.14 10.49
C ARG A 126 2.03 -4.85 9.27
N VAL A 127 2.50 -5.24 8.11
CA VAL A 127 1.83 -5.01 6.82
C VAL A 127 1.78 -6.32 6.05
N HIS A 128 0.59 -6.68 5.61
CA HIS A 128 0.36 -7.67 4.57
C HIS A 128 -0.06 -6.93 3.30
N SER A 129 0.47 -7.36 2.16
CA SER A 129 0.04 -6.85 0.86
C SER A 129 -0.14 -7.98 -0.13
N ALA A 130 -1.12 -7.82 -1.00
CA ALA A 130 -1.34 -8.71 -2.13
C ALA A 130 -1.61 -7.88 -3.38
N LEU A 131 -1.11 -8.36 -4.51
CA LEU A 131 -1.27 -7.74 -5.81
C LEU A 131 -1.57 -8.83 -6.83
N VAL A 132 -2.52 -8.56 -7.71
CA VAL A 132 -2.82 -9.38 -8.88
C VAL A 132 -2.91 -8.46 -10.07
N SER A 133 -2.22 -8.80 -11.15
CA SER A 133 -2.27 -8.05 -12.41
C SER A 133 -2.32 -9.06 -13.55
N GLY A 134 -3.19 -8.86 -14.51
CA GLY A 134 -3.26 -9.76 -15.66
C GLY A 134 -3.92 -9.11 -16.85
N SER A 135 -3.62 -9.65 -18.02
CA SER A 135 -4.25 -9.24 -19.27
C SER A 135 -4.46 -10.44 -20.18
N GLN A 136 -5.55 -10.40 -20.94
CA GLN A 136 -5.96 -11.45 -21.85
C GLN A 136 -6.53 -10.81 -23.10
N SER A 137 -5.93 -11.11 -24.26
CA SER A 137 -6.54 -10.92 -25.56
C SER A 137 -7.71 -11.89 -25.70
N LEU A 138 -8.90 -11.34 -25.95
CA LEU A 138 -10.13 -12.04 -26.22
C LEU A 138 -10.23 -12.33 -27.72
N PHE A 139 -11.36 -12.02 -28.35
CA PHE A 139 -11.56 -12.07 -29.80
C PHE A 139 -11.13 -10.74 -30.44
N ASP A 140 -10.77 -10.77 -31.72
CA ASP A 140 -10.46 -9.59 -32.53
C ASP A 140 -9.48 -8.61 -31.86
N ASP A 141 -8.45 -9.14 -31.21
CA ASP A 141 -7.44 -8.38 -30.44
C ASP A 141 -7.99 -7.48 -29.32
N VAL A 142 -9.26 -7.62 -28.96
CA VAL A 142 -9.85 -6.98 -27.79
C VAL A 142 -9.10 -7.46 -26.54
N ARG A 143 -8.53 -6.54 -25.77
CA ARG A 143 -7.73 -6.88 -24.59
C ARG A 143 -8.48 -6.51 -23.32
N PHE A 144 -8.78 -7.51 -22.51
CA PHE A 144 -9.19 -7.30 -21.13
C PHE A 144 -7.96 -7.28 -20.23
N SER A 145 -7.90 -6.33 -19.29
CA SER A 145 -6.90 -6.28 -18.23
C SER A 145 -7.56 -6.10 -16.87
N LEU A 146 -6.92 -6.60 -15.82
CA LEU A 146 -7.36 -6.47 -14.45
C LEU A 146 -6.17 -6.25 -13.54
N ASP A 147 -6.22 -5.16 -12.78
CA ASP A 147 -5.27 -4.89 -11.70
C ASP A 147 -6.02 -4.85 -10.37
N ALA A 148 -5.54 -5.58 -9.37
CA ALA A 148 -6.09 -5.59 -8.03
C ALA A 148 -4.99 -5.51 -6.97
N THR A 149 -5.20 -4.68 -5.96
CA THR A 149 -4.26 -4.50 -4.84
C THR A 149 -5.00 -4.55 -3.52
N PHE A 150 -4.43 -5.23 -2.53
CA PHE A 150 -4.92 -5.29 -1.17
C PHE A 150 -3.78 -4.99 -0.20
N VAL A 151 -4.05 -4.19 0.84
CA VAL A 151 -3.12 -3.92 1.93
C VAL A 151 -3.87 -4.00 3.26
N ASP A 152 -3.31 -4.73 4.22
CA ASP A 152 -3.76 -4.76 5.62
C ASP A 152 -2.58 -4.41 6.51
N ARG A 153 -2.73 -3.31 7.26
CA ARG A 153 -1.71 -2.74 8.13
C ARG A 153 -2.24 -2.69 9.54
N ALA A 154 -1.46 -3.19 10.47
CA ALA A 154 -1.66 -3.02 11.90
C ALA A 154 -0.46 -2.24 12.48
N MET A 155 -0.76 -1.26 13.31
CA MET A 155 0.21 -0.44 14.03
C MET A 155 -0.20 -0.38 15.48
N ASP A 156 0.73 -0.73 16.34
CA ASP A 156 0.61 -0.54 17.77
C ASP A 156 1.49 0.63 18.16
N GLY A 157 1.10 1.35 19.20
CA GLY A 157 1.94 2.37 19.77
C GLY A 157 1.46 2.73 21.15
N SER A 158 2.38 2.80 22.08
CA SER A 158 2.15 3.32 23.41
C SER A 158 2.94 4.61 23.58
N TYR A 159 2.59 5.50 24.50
CA TYR A 159 3.49 6.55 24.94
C TYR A 159 3.05 7.07 26.31
N ASN A 160 4.00 7.51 27.11
CA ASN A 160 3.75 8.13 28.41
C ASN A 160 3.99 9.64 28.36
N THR A 161 3.06 10.40 28.92
CA THR A 161 3.18 11.85 29.08
C THR A 161 2.58 12.24 30.43
N ASN A 162 3.38 12.82 31.34
CA ASN A 162 2.91 13.29 32.63
C ASN A 162 2.12 12.23 33.44
N ASN A 163 2.61 10.99 33.47
CA ASN A 163 1.94 9.86 34.16
C ASN A 163 0.56 9.51 33.57
N ILE A 164 0.37 9.81 32.29
CA ILE A 164 -0.74 9.34 31.46
C ILE A 164 -0.14 8.39 30.42
N LEU A 165 -0.49 7.11 30.52
CA LEU A 165 -0.16 6.11 29.52
C LEU A 165 -1.26 6.11 28.46
N SER A 166 -0.89 6.42 27.21
CA SER A 166 -1.77 6.33 26.05
C SER A 166 -1.36 5.15 25.18
N VAL A 167 -2.23 4.15 25.07
CA VAL A 167 -2.04 3.01 24.18
C VAL A 167 -2.96 3.15 22.99
N SER A 168 -2.44 2.95 21.79
CA SER A 168 -3.19 3.03 20.54
C SER A 168 -2.97 1.81 19.66
N HIS A 169 -4.07 1.32 19.09
CA HIS A 169 -4.07 0.27 18.08
C HIS A 169 -4.74 0.82 16.83
N THR A 170 -4.00 0.83 15.72
CA THR A 170 -4.50 1.33 14.43
C THR A 170 -4.49 0.20 13.41
N THR A 171 -5.62 0.00 12.76
CA THR A 171 -5.77 -0.91 11.62
C THR A 171 -6.12 -0.10 10.39
N ASP A 172 -5.47 -0.40 9.27
CA ASP A 172 -5.75 0.24 7.99
C ASP A 172 -5.82 -0.83 6.91
N ARG A 173 -6.96 -0.86 6.22
CA ARG A 173 -7.24 -1.84 5.17
C ARG A 173 -7.62 -1.12 3.91
N SER A 174 -6.96 -1.46 2.81
CA SER A 174 -7.29 -0.91 1.50
C SER A 174 -7.41 -2.01 0.44
N LEU A 175 -8.36 -1.82 -0.47
CA LEU A 175 -8.59 -2.64 -1.65
C LEU A 175 -8.73 -1.70 -2.85
N SER A 176 -8.12 -2.06 -3.98
CA SER A 176 -8.38 -1.45 -5.28
C SER A 176 -8.53 -2.54 -6.33
N ILE A 177 -9.48 -2.37 -7.24
CA ILE A 177 -9.74 -3.26 -8.37
C ILE A 177 -9.99 -2.37 -9.58
N SER A 178 -9.22 -2.56 -10.64
CA SER A 178 -9.28 -1.77 -11.85
C SER A 178 -9.34 -2.65 -13.10
N PRO A 179 -10.54 -3.05 -13.57
CA PRO A 179 -10.67 -3.69 -14.87
C PRO A 179 -10.62 -2.66 -15.99
N SER A 180 -10.02 -3.06 -17.12
CA SER A 180 -10.00 -2.28 -18.35
C SER A 180 -10.18 -3.16 -19.58
N LEU A 181 -10.74 -2.56 -20.64
CA LEU A 181 -11.00 -3.20 -21.91
C LEU A 181 -10.51 -2.27 -23.03
N THR A 182 -9.57 -2.74 -23.83
CA THR A 182 -9.10 -2.04 -25.03
C THR A 182 -9.63 -2.77 -26.26
N ILE A 183 -10.38 -2.06 -27.09
CA ILE A 183 -11.02 -2.56 -28.30
C ILE A 183 -10.35 -1.88 -29.50
N PRO A 184 -9.67 -2.61 -30.39
CA PRO A 184 -9.25 -2.06 -31.67
C PRO A 184 -10.48 -1.77 -32.53
N VAL A 185 -10.56 -0.57 -33.11
CA VAL A 185 -11.66 -0.15 -34.01
C VAL A 185 -11.22 -0.30 -35.45
N ASP A 186 -10.00 0.14 -35.76
CA ASP A 186 -9.29 -0.06 -37.02
C ASP A 186 -7.78 -0.01 -36.78
N ASP A 187 -6.96 0.00 -37.85
CA ASP A 187 -5.49 0.00 -37.74
C ASP A 187 -4.90 1.25 -37.04
N ASN A 188 -5.68 2.33 -36.90
CA ASN A 188 -5.24 3.61 -36.33
C ASN A 188 -5.98 3.98 -35.04
N TRP A 189 -7.13 3.39 -34.77
CA TRP A 189 -8.00 3.76 -33.65
C TRP A 189 -8.21 2.59 -32.69
N SER A 190 -8.12 2.91 -31.40
CA SER A 190 -8.55 2.02 -30.32
C SER A 190 -9.45 2.77 -29.35
N LEU A 191 -10.45 2.07 -28.85
CA LEU A 191 -11.30 2.52 -27.75
C LEU A 191 -10.82 1.84 -26.47
N SER A 192 -10.65 2.58 -25.38
CA SER A 192 -10.28 2.00 -24.09
C SER A 192 -11.26 2.41 -23.02
N VAL A 193 -11.90 1.43 -22.39
CA VAL A 193 -12.79 1.64 -21.26
C VAL A 193 -12.11 1.10 -20.01
N ALA A 194 -11.97 1.92 -18.99
CA ALA A 194 -11.41 1.53 -17.70
C ALA A 194 -12.37 1.89 -16.57
N SER A 195 -12.40 1.08 -15.53
CA SER A 195 -13.06 1.44 -14.29
C SER A 195 -12.16 1.10 -13.11
N THR A 196 -12.29 1.86 -12.03
CA THR A 196 -11.61 1.58 -10.77
C THR A 196 -12.61 1.64 -9.64
N TYR A 197 -12.66 0.57 -8.86
CA TYR A 197 -13.31 0.54 -7.56
C TYR A 197 -12.25 0.40 -6.47
N ALA A 198 -12.29 1.30 -5.50
CA ALA A 198 -11.33 1.36 -4.42
C ALA A 198 -12.05 1.61 -3.09
N ARG A 199 -11.60 0.96 -2.02
CA ARG A 199 -12.12 1.17 -0.66
C ARG A 199 -11.00 1.14 0.35
N SER A 200 -11.02 2.06 1.30
CA SER A 200 -10.15 1.99 2.48
C SER A 200 -10.95 2.16 3.76
N ARG A 201 -10.47 1.50 4.81
CA ARG A 201 -11.02 1.57 6.16
C ARG A 201 -9.87 1.67 7.14
N ASN A 202 -9.76 2.83 7.76
CA ASN A 202 -8.84 3.12 8.84
C ASN A 202 -9.63 3.11 10.15
N ARG A 203 -9.20 2.33 11.14
CA ARG A 203 -9.77 2.34 12.48
C ARG A 203 -8.65 2.47 13.50
N ARG A 204 -8.75 3.45 14.38
CA ARG A 204 -7.82 3.73 15.45
C ARG A 204 -8.54 3.72 16.79
N GLN A 205 -8.08 2.86 17.68
CA GLN A 205 -8.55 2.80 19.05
C GLN A 205 -7.46 3.30 19.97
N THR A 206 -7.79 4.21 20.88
CA THR A 206 -6.87 4.74 21.88
C THR A 206 -7.48 4.57 23.27
N ALA A 207 -6.66 4.18 24.25
CA ALA A 207 -7.03 4.18 25.66
C ALA A 207 -5.96 4.94 26.43
N SER A 208 -6.38 5.91 27.24
CA SER A 208 -5.50 6.67 28.13
C SER A 208 -5.81 6.36 29.57
N SER A 209 -4.78 6.02 30.34
CA SER A 209 -4.87 5.67 31.75
C SER A 209 -3.90 6.48 32.59
N SER A 210 -4.26 6.71 33.85
CA SER A 210 -3.36 7.27 34.85
C SER A 210 -3.46 6.43 36.12
N ASN A 211 -2.32 6.09 36.73
CA ASN A 211 -2.24 5.18 37.88
C ASN A 211 -3.05 3.88 37.68
N GLY A 212 -2.99 3.31 36.47
CA GLY A 212 -3.71 2.09 36.10
C GLY A 212 -5.21 2.25 35.84
N THR A 213 -5.79 3.44 36.07
CA THR A 213 -7.21 3.71 35.81
C THR A 213 -7.39 4.33 34.43
N VAL A 214 -8.12 3.66 33.53
CA VAL A 214 -8.49 4.20 32.21
C VAL A 214 -9.55 5.30 32.40
N PHE A 215 -9.25 6.51 31.95
CA PHE A 215 -10.17 7.65 32.05
C PHE A 215 -10.67 8.14 30.68
N LEU A 216 -10.01 7.74 29.59
CA LEU A 216 -10.41 8.07 28.24
C LEU A 216 -10.26 6.86 27.33
N ARG A 217 -11.30 6.61 26.52
CA ARG A 217 -11.25 5.64 25.41
C ARG A 217 -11.83 6.31 24.18
N GLU A 218 -11.10 6.24 23.08
CA GLU A 218 -11.49 6.80 21.79
C GLU A 218 -11.47 5.69 20.74
N ASP A 219 -12.46 5.67 19.86
CA ASP A 219 -12.51 4.78 18.69
C ASP A 219 -12.88 5.63 17.48
N PHE A 220 -11.87 5.90 16.65
CA PHE A 220 -12.01 6.64 15.40
C PHE A 220 -12.05 5.66 14.24
N CYS A 221 -12.97 5.85 13.31
CA CYS A 221 -13.01 5.09 12.08
C CYS A 221 -13.26 6.04 10.90
N TYR A 222 -12.36 6.02 9.92
CA TYR A 222 -12.50 6.70 8.64
C TYR A 222 -12.65 5.65 7.54
N CYS A 223 -13.68 5.78 6.72
CA CYS A 223 -13.88 4.93 5.55
C CYS A 223 -13.93 5.82 4.31
N HIS A 224 -13.16 5.46 3.28
CA HIS A 224 -13.23 6.10 1.98
C HIS A 224 -13.59 5.06 0.93
N SER A 225 -14.36 5.48 -0.06
CA SER A 225 -14.64 4.69 -1.25
C SER A 225 -14.46 5.56 -2.48
N LEU A 226 -13.83 5.01 -3.52
CA LEU A 226 -13.61 5.65 -4.80
C LEU A 226 -14.21 4.78 -5.89
N HIS A 227 -14.97 5.42 -6.76
CA HIS A 227 -15.50 4.84 -7.99
C HIS A 227 -15.09 5.77 -9.13
N ALA A 228 -14.37 5.24 -10.10
CA ALA A 228 -13.99 5.97 -11.30
C ALA A 228 -14.31 5.13 -12.53
N VAL A 229 -14.74 5.80 -13.59
CA VAL A 229 -14.95 5.22 -14.92
C VAL A 229 -14.35 6.21 -15.92
N GLU A 230 -13.51 5.69 -16.80
CA GLU A 230 -12.79 6.42 -17.84
C GLU A 230 -13.04 5.70 -19.17
N ALA A 231 -13.29 6.43 -20.25
CA ALA A 231 -13.64 5.89 -21.56
C ALA A 231 -13.07 6.76 -22.69
#